data_AF-A0A6B2H6S9-F1
#
_entry.id   AF-A0A6B2H6S9-F1
#
_cell.length_a   1.000
_cell.length_b   1.000
_cell.length_c   1.000
_cell.angle_alpha   90.00
_cell.angle_beta   90.00
_cell.angle_gamma   90.00
#
_symmetry.space_group_name_H-M   'P 1'
#
loop_
_entity.id
_entity.type
_entity.pdbx_description
1 polymer ?
#
loop_
_entity_poly.entity_id
_entity_poly.type
_entity_poly.pdbx_seq_one_letter_code
_entity_poly.pdbx_strand_id
1 'polypeptide(L)'
;MADNRKLRAIRQADQDWFSETVFPRLAVSSIRRNATIVSEDVFNKMAVEQLLERAGDLGDMLLKDFENEEDALSWVCEPISMQKLG
;
A
#
# COMPACT_ATOMS: atom_id res chain seq x y z
N MET A 1 -4.45 -6.12 0.03
CA MET A 1 -5.42 -5.09 0.46
C MET A 1 -5.18 -4.82 1.93
N ALA A 2 -5.09 -3.54 2.30
CA ALA A 2 -4.91 -3.07 3.66
C ALA A 2 -6.16 -2.27 4.06
N ASP A 3 -6.78 -2.60 5.20
CA ASP A 3 -7.86 -1.81 5.78
C ASP A 3 -7.35 -1.07 7.01
N ASN A 4 -7.16 0.25 6.85
CA ASN A 4 -6.57 1.09 7.88
C ASN A 4 -7.61 1.92 8.64
N ARG A 5 -8.92 1.80 8.34
CA ARG A 5 -9.98 2.69 8.87
C ARG A 5 -9.89 2.94 10.38
N LYS A 6 -9.61 1.87 11.13
CA LYS A 6 -9.55 1.89 12.61
C LYS A 6 -8.13 1.94 13.17
N LEU A 7 -7.10 2.01 12.31
CA LEU A 7 -5.72 2.13 12.74
C LEU A 7 -5.44 3.57 13.16
N ARG A 8 -4.95 3.72 14.39
CA ARG A 8 -4.51 5.00 14.95
C ARG A 8 -3.07 5.31 14.48
N ALA A 9 -2.45 6.33 15.05
CA ALA A 9 -1.06 6.70 14.72
C ALA A 9 -0.09 5.49 14.68
N ILE A 10 0.71 5.42 13.61
CA ILE A 10 1.73 4.39 13.40
C ILE A 10 2.97 4.78 14.20
N ARG A 11 3.48 3.87 15.03
CA ARG A 11 4.66 4.13 15.87
C ARG A 11 5.90 4.21 14.98
N GLN A 12 6.90 4.98 15.40
CA GLN A 12 8.14 5.11 14.64
C GLN A 12 8.81 3.76 14.38
N ALA A 13 8.89 2.88 15.39
CA ALA A 13 9.47 1.55 15.24
C ALA A 13 8.76 0.69 14.18
N ASP A 14 7.44 0.84 14.03
CA ASP A 14 6.68 0.14 12.99
C ASP A 14 6.98 0.74 11.61
N GLN A 15 7.15 2.06 11.52
CA GLN A 15 7.54 2.72 10.27
C GLN A 15 8.94 2.29 9.81
N ASP A 16 9.89 2.21 10.75
CA ASP A 16 11.26 1.79 10.47
C ASP A 16 11.28 0.33 10.01
N TRP A 17 10.52 -0.55 10.70
CA TRP A 17 10.37 -1.94 10.28
C TRP A 17 9.79 -2.10 8.87
N PHE A 18 8.79 -1.28 8.50
CA PHE A 18 8.26 -1.27 7.13
C PHE A 18 9.33 -0.91 6.10
N SER A 19 10.12 0.13 6.40
CA SER A 19 11.17 0.63 5.50
C SER A 19 12.30 -0.39 5.32
N GLU A 20 12.74 -1.02 6.40
CA GLU A 20 13.89 -1.94 6.40
C GLU A 20 13.53 -3.35 5.95
N THR A 21 12.29 -3.78 6.17
CA THR A 21 11.88 -5.18 5.97
C THR A 21 10.79 -5.35 4.93
N VAL A 22 9.73 -4.55 4.99
CA VAL A 22 8.51 -4.79 4.21
C VAL A 22 8.65 -4.30 2.77
N PHE A 23 9.05 -3.04 2.56
CA PHE A 23 9.18 -2.48 1.21
C PHE A 23 10.20 -3.20 0.34
N PRO A 24 11.41 -3.57 0.82
CA PRO A 24 12.36 -4.33 0.00
C PRO A 24 11.79 -5.66 -0.49
N ARG A 25 10.96 -6.32 0.34
CA ARG A 25 10.31 -7.58 -0.02
C ARG A 25 9.15 -7.37 -0.98
N LEU A 26 8.38 -6.30 -0.82
CA LEU A 26 7.30 -5.96 -1.75
C LEU A 26 7.85 -5.65 -3.14
N ALA A 27 8.93 -4.88 -3.24
CA ALA A 27 9.53 -4.48 -4.51
C ALA A 27 9.96 -5.66 -5.40
N VAL A 28 10.38 -6.79 -4.79
CA VAL A 28 10.77 -8.01 -5.52
C VAL A 28 9.66 -9.08 -5.58
N SER A 29 8.47 -8.76 -5.08
CA SER A 29 7.36 -9.72 -5.01
C SER A 29 6.59 -9.82 -6.34
N SER A 30 5.68 -10.80 -6.41
CA SER A 30 4.69 -10.91 -7.49
C SER A 30 3.45 -10.03 -7.26
N ILE A 31 3.40 -9.24 -6.19
CA ILE A 31 2.27 -8.33 -5.93
C ILE A 31 2.33 -7.19 -6.96
N ARG A 32 1.19 -6.90 -7.59
CA ARG A 32 1.08 -5.84 -8.63
C ARG A 32 0.08 -4.75 -8.28
N ARG A 33 -0.77 -4.97 -7.28
CA ARG A 33 -1.75 -4.01 -6.79
C ARG A 33 -1.83 -4.06 -5.27
N ASN A 34 -1.76 -2.91 -4.63
CA ASN A 34 -2.12 -2.75 -3.22
C ASN A 34 -3.24 -1.72 -3.10
N ALA A 35 -4.41 -2.20 -2.70
CA ALA A 35 -5.55 -1.36 -2.34
C ALA A 35 -5.48 -1.03 -0.85
N THR A 36 -5.56 0.25 -0.51
CA THR A 36 -5.60 0.73 0.87
C THR A 36 -6.93 1.39 1.15
N ILE A 37 -7.70 0.89 2.12
CA ILE A 37 -8.78 1.69 2.70
C ILE A 37 -8.14 2.63 3.71
N VAL A 38 -8.22 3.93 3.46
CA VAL A 38 -7.50 4.94 4.26
C VAL A 38 -8.04 5.01 5.69
N SER A 39 -7.15 5.34 6.64
CA SER A 39 -7.54 5.56 8.04
C SER A 39 -8.45 6.77 8.18
N GLU A 40 -9.30 6.79 9.20
CA GLU A 40 -10.03 8.00 9.62
C GLU A 40 -9.14 8.96 10.44
N ASP A 41 -8.01 8.47 10.95
CA ASP A 41 -7.06 9.23 11.76
C ASP A 41 -6.04 9.98 10.87
N VAL A 42 -6.00 11.31 10.98
CA VAL A 42 -5.11 12.17 10.19
C VAL A 42 -3.62 11.88 10.43
N PHE A 43 -3.23 11.50 11.65
CA PHE A 43 -1.84 11.17 11.95
C PHE A 43 -1.44 9.84 11.31
N ASN A 44 -2.39 8.90 11.20
CA ASN A 44 -2.16 7.66 10.47
C ASN A 44 -1.94 7.97 8.97
N LYS A 45 -2.80 8.79 8.35
CA LYS A 45 -2.65 9.19 6.94
C LYS A 45 -1.28 9.79 6.66
N MET A 46 -0.86 10.77 7.46
CA MET A 46 0.45 11.41 7.31
C MET A 46 1.61 10.41 7.47
N ALA A 47 1.51 9.46 8.39
CA ALA A 47 2.54 8.43 8.56
C ALA A 47 2.60 7.47 7.36
N VAL A 48 1.45 7.11 6.78
CA VAL A 48 1.40 6.28 5.56
C VAL A 48 1.99 7.02 4.36
N GLU A 49 1.66 8.30 4.18
CA GLU A 49 2.26 9.14 3.13
C GLU A 49 3.78 9.18 3.25
N GLN A 50 4.31 9.45 4.44
CA GLN A 50 5.76 9.45 4.69
C GLN A 50 6.41 8.07 4.43
N LEU A 51 5.70 6.99 4.76
CA LEU A 51 6.17 5.64 4.47
C LEU A 51 6.27 5.38 2.96
N LEU A 52 5.28 5.81 2.18
CA LEU A 52 5.29 5.65 0.73
C LEU A 52 6.37 6.51 0.06
N GLU A 53 6.63 7.71 0.57
CA GLU A 53 7.75 8.54 0.12
C GLU A 53 9.11 7.86 0.36
N ARG A 54 9.26 7.14 1.48
CA ARG A 54 10.48 6.40 1.84
C ARG A 54 10.62 5.07 1.08
N ALA A 55 9.52 4.49 0.63
CA ALA A 55 9.51 3.19 -0.04
C ALA A 55 10.32 3.19 -1.35
N GLY A 56 10.50 4.36 -1.97
CA GLY A 56 11.19 4.49 -3.25
C GLY A 56 10.44 3.76 -4.36
N ASP A 57 11.18 3.08 -5.24
CA ASP A 57 10.60 2.29 -6.32
C ASP A 57 10.07 0.94 -5.80
N LEU A 58 8.76 0.75 -5.93
CA LEU A 58 8.07 -0.51 -5.59
C LEU A 58 7.88 -1.42 -6.81
N GLY A 59 8.64 -1.18 -7.88
CA GLY A 59 8.55 -1.89 -9.16
C GLY A 59 7.23 -1.59 -9.87
N ASP A 60 6.66 -2.61 -10.51
CA ASP A 60 5.39 -2.49 -11.25
C ASP A 60 4.14 -2.48 -10.34
N MET A 61 4.30 -2.24 -9.03
CA MET A 61 3.17 -2.26 -8.10
C MET A 61 2.37 -0.95 -8.17
N LEU A 62 1.08 -1.09 -8.48
CA LEU A 62 0.12 0.01 -8.40
C LEU A 62 -0.40 0.15 -6.97
N LEU A 63 -0.41 1.38 -6.47
CA LEU A 63 -1.02 1.76 -5.20
C LEU A 63 -2.30 2.54 -5.47
N LYS A 64 -3.36 2.25 -4.73
CA LYS A 64 -4.60 3.03 -4.82
C LYS A 64 -5.35 3.04 -3.50
N ASP A 65 -5.83 4.23 -3.15
CA ASP A 65 -6.61 4.48 -1.96
C ASP A 65 -8.12 4.39 -2.24
N PHE A 66 -8.86 3.94 -1.24
CA PHE A 66 -10.30 3.72 -1.28
C PHE A 66 -10.95 4.16 0.03
N GLU A 67 -12.24 4.48 -0.05
CA GLU A 67 -13.08 4.81 1.11
C GLU A 67 -13.87 3.61 1.64
N ASN A 68 -14.07 2.59 0.80
CA ASN A 68 -14.85 1.41 1.14
C ASN A 68 -14.19 0.12 0.63
N GLU A 69 -14.62 -0.99 1.22
CA GLU A 69 -14.07 -2.32 0.98
C GLU A 69 -14.46 -2.90 -0.38
N GLU A 70 -15.68 -2.59 -0.84
CA GLU A 70 -16.22 -3.11 -2.10
C GLU A 70 -15.39 -2.63 -3.29
N ASP A 71 -15.12 -1.31 -3.38
CA ASP A 71 -14.33 -0.73 -4.45
C ASP A 71 -12.87 -1.20 -4.41
N ALA A 72 -12.30 -1.28 -3.21
CA ALA A 72 -10.93 -1.76 -3.00
C ALA A 72 -10.76 -3.21 -3.45
N LEU A 73 -11.73 -4.06 -3.10
CA LEU A 73 -11.73 -5.48 -3.47
C LEU A 73 -11.96 -5.66 -4.97
N SER A 74 -12.90 -4.92 -5.54
CA SER A 74 -13.17 -4.94 -6.98
C SER A 74 -11.90 -4.64 -7.78
N TRP A 75 -11.19 -3.58 -7.41
CA TRP A 75 -9.98 -3.15 -8.11
C TRP A 75 -8.79 -4.10 -7.93
N VAL A 76 -8.57 -4.63 -6.72
CA VAL A 76 -7.43 -5.55 -6.49
C VAL A 76 -7.63 -6.89 -7.22
N CYS A 77 -8.88 -7.30 -7.42
CA CYS A 77 -9.25 -8.54 -8.10
C CYS A 77 -9.36 -8.42 -9.62
N GLU A 78 -9.26 -7.22 -10.20
CA GLU A 78 -9.23 -7.05 -11.65
C GLU A 78 -8.12 -7.94 -12.26
N PRO A 79 -8.35 -8.58 -13.42
CA PRO A 79 -7.30 -9.34 -14.08
C PRO A 79 -6.06 -8.47 -14.32
N ILE A 80 -4.88 -8.99 -13.99
CA ILE A 80 -3.62 -8.35 -14.37
C ILE A 80 -3.52 -8.47 -15.87
N SER A 81 -3.80 -7.38 -16.58
CA SER A 81 -3.63 -7.33 -18.03
C SER A 81 -2.14 -7.38 -18.29
N MET A 82 -1.62 -8.55 -18.69
CA MET A 82 -0.25 -8.66 -19.19
C MET A 82 -0.18 -7.86 -20.48
N GLN A 83 0.16 -6.58 -20.40
CA GLN A 83 0.68 -5.90 -21.57
C GLN A 83 1.97 -6.62 -21.93
N LYS A 84 1.98 -7.25 -23.12
CA LYS A 84 3.17 -7.88 -23.68
C LYS A 84 4.29 -6.86 -23.60
N LEU A 85 5.36 -7.21 -22.88
CA LEU A 85 6.67 -6.62 -23.10
C LEU A 85 6.98 -6.85 -24.58
N GLY A 86 6.85 -5.78 -25.36
CA GLY A 86 7.24 -5.72 -26.77
C GLY A 86 8.74 -5.55 -26.91
#